data_AF-A0A1B8FA72-F1
#
_entry.id   AF-A0A1B8FA72-F1
#
_cell.length_a   1.000
_cell.length_b   1.000
_cell.length_c   1.000
_cell.angle_alpha   90.00
_cell.angle_beta   90.00
_cell.angle_gamma   90.00
#
_symmetry.space_group_name_H-M   'P 1'
#
loop_
_entity.id
_entity.type
_entity.pdbx_description
1 polymer ?
#
loop_
_entity_poly.entity_id
_entity_poly.type
_entity_poly.pdbx_seq_one_letter_code
_entity_poly.pdbx_strand_id
1 'polypeptide(L)'
;MAICALASARARDGALLPGQWDPSHFRHPSSESFYSAARDVTPHLNLSAMEGIDWMRMCALLSLLGIQNGNINVMHQYLGLYHTLAAIDGLHDEKNWPKDIGIVEIEERRRLFWSMYTLEVYSSLVWVGITRCRQSQCQVFYPTEVDDERFSNEEFSNLLPQRSPRQGVEVRPGPAIDTSSWLHGWNFTTDLYVVLEHAMDGFHRRRPRTRAHFSPNNMFNRVAPSQSTVLDKVMWMHQQLPDRFKEIRSVTSDTGEGRLSFQAANIAATLQLVRMVLFTAEEATVDQKCAIARELLDGFAQVPVFFLRAISSPLLYHLAGIGSILGSVMEGPLSESSYLQARTVLLAMADLLASLEIGMTRTSGATQRLRSQVTRIDEYMAAQRRQNFAQPPSELPSCVPSMPHSNLREHVDMFQEEQQQSRRGVQQVGYDFPSNSQDTEHLGNRQDYVQIQMPMDTYNFKDMPSGIGSLDETSQQLQFQLPPELLDDWPWLFDMA
;
A
#
# COMPACT_ATOMS: atom_id res chain seq x y z
N MET A 1 -1.90 26.80 -18.97
CA MET A 1 -0.49 26.36 -19.03
C MET A 1 -0.20 25.09 -18.24
N ALA A 2 -0.58 24.99 -16.95
CA ALA A 2 -0.35 23.76 -16.16
C ALA A 2 -0.96 22.49 -16.79
N ILE A 3 -2.19 22.57 -17.33
CA ILE A 3 -2.84 21.47 -18.08
C ILE A 3 -1.97 21.06 -19.28
N CYS A 4 -1.52 22.03 -20.08
CA CYS A 4 -0.67 21.79 -21.25
C CYS A 4 0.67 21.15 -20.87
N ALA A 5 1.27 21.57 -19.75
CA ALA A 5 2.51 20.99 -19.24
C ALA A 5 2.31 19.50 -18.90
N LEU A 6 1.23 19.16 -18.17
CA LEU A 6 0.93 17.77 -17.81
C LEU A 6 0.57 16.93 -19.04
N ALA A 7 -0.27 17.45 -19.93
CA ALA A 7 -0.68 16.76 -21.15
C ALA A 7 0.52 16.50 -22.08
N SER A 8 1.38 17.50 -22.30
CA SER A 8 2.61 17.35 -23.09
C SER A 8 3.58 16.35 -22.46
N ALA A 9 3.74 16.34 -21.13
CA ALA A 9 4.58 15.34 -20.45
C ALA A 9 4.03 13.91 -20.64
N ARG A 10 2.73 13.71 -20.46
CA ARG A 10 2.07 12.42 -20.68
C ARG A 10 2.17 11.96 -22.14
N ALA A 11 1.96 12.88 -23.09
CA ALA A 11 2.11 12.58 -24.51
C ALA A 11 3.55 12.20 -24.88
N ARG A 12 4.54 12.95 -24.36
CA ARG A 12 5.97 12.62 -24.47
C ARG A 12 6.25 11.21 -23.96
N ASP A 13 5.65 10.84 -22.84
CA ASP A 13 5.87 9.55 -22.20
C ASP A 13 5.03 8.40 -22.83
N GLY A 14 4.34 8.67 -23.94
CA GLY A 14 3.61 7.67 -24.73
C GLY A 14 2.25 7.28 -24.17
N ALA A 15 1.66 8.12 -23.31
CA ALA A 15 0.29 7.98 -22.80
C ALA A 15 -0.75 8.50 -23.82
N LEU A 16 -0.69 7.99 -25.04
CA LEU A 16 -1.57 8.36 -26.14
C LEU A 16 -2.38 7.15 -26.60
N LEU A 17 -3.64 7.38 -26.97
CA LEU A 17 -4.46 6.34 -27.58
C LEU A 17 -3.82 5.91 -28.91
N PRO A 18 -3.58 4.60 -29.13
CA PRO A 18 -2.96 4.12 -30.35
C PRO A 18 -3.71 4.58 -31.60
N GLY A 19 -2.97 5.09 -32.59
CA GLY A 19 -3.52 5.48 -33.90
C GLY A 19 -4.32 6.78 -33.93
N GLN A 20 -4.58 7.43 -32.78
CA GLN A 20 -5.34 8.69 -32.75
C GLN A 20 -4.47 9.95 -32.89
N TRP A 21 -3.24 9.91 -32.38
CA TRP A 21 -2.37 11.07 -32.30
C TRP A 21 -0.94 10.72 -32.68
N ASP A 22 -0.27 11.63 -33.40
CA ASP A 22 1.17 11.57 -33.61
C ASP A 22 1.89 12.18 -32.38
N PRO A 23 2.73 11.40 -31.66
CA PRO A 23 3.51 11.92 -30.53
C PRO A 23 4.40 13.13 -30.89
N SER A 24 4.81 13.27 -32.16
CA SER A 24 5.68 14.35 -32.61
C SER A 24 5.04 15.74 -32.41
N HIS A 25 3.71 15.83 -32.51
CA HIS A 25 2.95 17.08 -32.37
C HIS A 25 3.06 17.70 -30.97
N PHE A 26 3.36 16.90 -29.95
CA PHE A 26 3.40 17.36 -28.55
C PHE A 26 4.81 17.75 -28.08
N ARG A 27 5.81 17.72 -28.98
CA ARG A 27 7.20 18.08 -28.66
C ARG A 27 7.43 19.59 -28.56
N HIS A 28 6.66 20.38 -29.28
CA HIS A 28 6.82 21.83 -29.36
C HIS A 28 5.48 22.57 -29.23
N PRO A 29 5.31 23.46 -28.24
CA PRO A 29 6.22 23.73 -27.11
C PRO A 29 6.40 22.52 -26.19
N SER A 30 7.52 22.43 -25.47
CA SER A 30 7.76 21.33 -24.55
C SER A 30 6.95 21.48 -23.26
N SER A 31 6.80 20.38 -22.52
CA SER A 31 6.18 20.38 -21.18
C SER A 31 6.84 21.39 -20.24
N GLU A 32 8.17 21.48 -20.28
CA GLU A 32 8.97 22.40 -19.46
C GLU A 32 8.69 23.87 -19.81
N SER A 33 8.48 24.19 -21.09
CA SER A 33 8.09 25.53 -21.52
C SER A 33 6.72 25.93 -20.95
N PHE A 34 5.73 25.01 -21.02
CA PHE A 34 4.42 25.24 -20.42
C PHE A 34 4.48 25.32 -18.89
N TYR A 35 5.35 24.54 -18.25
CA TYR A 35 5.60 24.60 -16.82
C TYR A 35 6.17 25.95 -16.40
N SER A 36 7.19 26.46 -17.11
CA SER A 36 7.75 27.79 -16.84
C SER A 36 6.66 28.85 -16.95
N ALA A 37 5.89 28.86 -18.04
CA ALA A 37 4.82 29.83 -18.22
C ALA A 37 3.75 29.77 -17.12
N ALA A 38 3.42 28.59 -16.60
CA ALA A 38 2.50 28.45 -15.46
C ALA A 38 3.10 29.00 -14.15
N ARG A 39 4.39 28.77 -13.92
CA ARG A 39 5.10 29.24 -12.74
C ARG A 39 5.30 30.76 -12.76
N ASP A 40 5.60 31.32 -13.92
CA ASP A 40 5.95 32.75 -14.07
C ASP A 40 4.75 33.67 -13.80
N VAL A 41 3.51 33.17 -13.88
CA VAL A 41 2.29 33.88 -13.50
C VAL A 41 1.87 33.65 -12.04
N THR A 42 2.54 32.75 -11.32
CA THR A 42 2.20 32.45 -9.93
C THR A 42 2.67 33.58 -9.03
N PRO A 43 1.80 34.23 -8.25
CA PRO A 43 2.18 35.32 -7.35
C PRO A 43 3.30 34.85 -6.44
N HIS A 44 4.49 35.39 -6.61
CA HIS A 44 5.61 35.05 -5.75
C HIS A 44 5.30 35.57 -4.33
N LEU A 45 4.90 34.65 -3.46
CA LEU A 45 4.70 34.81 -2.01
C LEU A 45 3.44 35.56 -1.51
N ASN A 46 2.56 36.09 -2.37
CA ASN A 46 1.31 36.69 -1.91
C ASN A 46 0.14 35.69 -1.96
N LEU A 47 0.10 34.77 -1.00
CA LEU A 47 -0.98 33.78 -0.88
C LEU A 47 -2.36 34.42 -0.71
N SER A 48 -2.44 35.57 -0.04
CA SER A 48 -3.70 36.32 0.12
C SER A 48 -4.24 36.91 -1.18
N ALA A 49 -3.40 37.07 -2.21
CA ALA A 49 -3.85 37.50 -3.55
C ALA A 49 -4.28 36.32 -4.44
N MET A 50 -4.10 35.08 -3.99
CA MET A 50 -4.48 33.87 -4.73
C MET A 50 -5.93 33.51 -4.44
N GLU A 51 -6.85 34.41 -4.79
CA GLU A 51 -8.29 34.21 -4.58
C GLU A 51 -8.88 33.24 -5.63
N GLY A 52 -9.75 32.34 -5.18
CA GLY A 52 -10.52 31.46 -6.04
C GLY A 52 -9.88 30.11 -6.33
N ILE A 53 -10.70 29.21 -6.89
CA ILE A 53 -10.36 27.79 -7.03
C ILE A 53 -9.28 27.51 -8.09
N ASP A 54 -9.09 28.41 -9.05
CA ASP A 54 -8.17 28.17 -10.18
C ASP A 54 -6.70 28.07 -9.74
N TRP A 55 -6.31 28.77 -8.68
CA TRP A 55 -4.99 28.63 -8.08
C TRP A 55 -4.79 27.24 -7.48
N MET A 56 -5.80 26.72 -6.80
CA MET A 56 -5.79 25.36 -6.26
C MET A 56 -5.75 24.32 -7.38
N ARG A 57 -6.49 24.51 -8.48
CA ARG A 57 -6.42 23.65 -9.68
C ARG A 57 -5.05 23.66 -10.30
N MET A 58 -4.43 24.83 -10.41
CA MET A 58 -3.08 24.95 -10.93
C MET A 58 -2.08 24.21 -10.04
N CYS A 59 -2.15 24.37 -8.72
CA CYS A 59 -1.35 23.61 -7.76
C CYS A 59 -1.56 22.09 -7.94
N ALA A 60 -2.80 21.62 -8.02
CA ALA A 60 -3.12 20.20 -8.26
C ALA A 60 -2.45 19.66 -9.53
N LEU A 61 -2.57 20.38 -10.65
CA LEU A 61 -1.97 19.99 -11.93
C LEU A 61 -0.45 20.00 -11.90
N LEU A 62 0.16 20.98 -11.23
CA LEU A 62 1.62 21.06 -11.09
C LEU A 62 2.17 20.01 -10.12
N SER A 63 1.41 19.59 -9.11
CA SER A 63 1.73 18.43 -8.29
C SER A 63 1.75 17.14 -9.11
N LEU A 64 0.71 16.91 -9.93
CA LEU A 64 0.65 15.78 -10.85
C LEU A 64 1.78 15.81 -11.89
N LEU A 65 2.14 16.98 -12.39
CA LEU A 65 3.29 17.16 -13.27
C LEU A 65 4.60 16.80 -12.56
N GLY A 66 4.76 17.20 -11.29
CA GLY A 66 5.88 16.80 -10.45
C GLY A 66 6.02 15.28 -10.38
N ILE A 67 4.91 14.56 -10.15
CA ILE A 67 4.87 13.10 -10.18
C ILE A 67 5.25 12.56 -11.56
N GLN A 68 4.60 13.04 -12.62
CA GLN A 68 4.84 12.61 -14.01
C GLN A 68 6.33 12.71 -14.37
N ASN A 69 6.96 13.81 -13.97
CA ASN A 69 8.37 14.07 -14.23
C ASN A 69 9.30 13.49 -13.15
N GLY A 70 8.81 12.74 -12.15
CA GLY A 70 9.61 12.24 -11.03
C GLY A 70 10.28 13.32 -10.17
N ASN A 71 9.82 14.57 -10.24
CA ASN A 71 10.31 15.68 -9.44
C ASN A 71 9.48 15.81 -8.15
N ILE A 72 9.88 15.05 -7.13
CA ILE A 72 9.14 14.92 -5.87
C ILE A 72 9.12 16.24 -5.09
N ASN A 73 10.18 17.04 -5.19
CA ASN A 73 10.24 18.37 -4.60
C ASN A 73 9.16 19.30 -5.18
N VAL A 74 9.02 19.32 -6.52
CA VAL A 74 7.95 20.08 -7.18
C VAL A 74 6.57 19.55 -6.79
N MET A 75 6.41 18.23 -6.72
CA MET A 75 5.14 17.63 -6.29
C MET A 75 4.75 18.12 -4.89
N HIS A 76 5.64 17.99 -3.90
CA HIS A 76 5.38 18.40 -2.52
C HIS A 76 5.20 19.91 -2.36
N GLN A 77 5.95 20.71 -3.13
CA GLN A 77 5.81 22.16 -3.13
C GLN A 77 4.37 22.56 -3.49
N TYR A 78 3.86 22.10 -4.64
CA TYR A 78 2.52 22.46 -5.08
C TYR A 78 1.41 21.76 -4.29
N LEU A 79 1.68 20.57 -3.74
CA LEU A 79 0.71 19.87 -2.88
C LEU A 79 0.55 20.62 -1.55
N GLY A 80 1.66 21.10 -0.98
CA GLY A 80 1.64 21.96 0.21
C GLY A 80 0.95 23.30 -0.04
N LEU A 81 1.20 23.94 -1.19
CA LEU A 81 0.50 25.17 -1.59
C LEU A 81 -1.01 24.93 -1.73
N TYR A 82 -1.42 23.85 -2.39
CA TYR A 82 -2.83 23.47 -2.47
C TYR A 82 -3.48 23.36 -1.09
N HIS A 83 -2.87 22.61 -0.15
CA HIS A 83 -3.43 22.44 1.20
C HIS A 83 -3.48 23.76 1.97
N THR A 84 -2.51 24.65 1.75
CA THR A 84 -2.51 25.98 2.36
C THR A 84 -3.69 26.81 1.86
N LEU A 85 -3.91 26.85 0.54
CA LEU A 85 -5.04 27.56 -0.07
C LEU A 85 -6.39 26.95 0.34
N ALA A 86 -6.50 25.62 0.33
CA ALA A 86 -7.70 24.90 0.76
C ALA A 86 -8.05 25.16 2.23
N ALA A 87 -7.04 25.36 3.09
CA ALA A 87 -7.24 25.74 4.48
C ALA A 87 -7.69 27.20 4.63
N ILE A 88 -7.08 28.13 3.88
CA ILE A 88 -7.46 29.55 3.86
C ILE A 88 -8.92 29.73 3.44
N ASP A 89 -9.32 29.06 2.35
CA ASP A 89 -10.67 29.17 1.77
C ASP A 89 -11.71 28.25 2.43
N GLY A 90 -11.29 27.42 3.40
CA GLY A 90 -12.16 26.47 4.08
C GLY A 90 -12.75 25.40 3.15
N LEU A 91 -12.05 25.02 2.07
CA LEU A 91 -12.56 24.09 1.05
C LEU A 91 -12.98 22.73 1.62
N HIS A 92 -12.37 22.32 2.74
CA HIS A 92 -12.67 21.06 3.44
C HIS A 92 -14.06 21.00 4.09
N ASP A 93 -14.86 22.07 4.11
CA ASP A 93 -16.26 22.06 4.57
C ASP A 93 -17.13 22.89 3.62
N GLU A 94 -18.12 22.25 2.99
CA GLU A 94 -19.04 22.92 2.06
C GLU A 94 -19.82 24.09 2.69
N LYS A 95 -19.94 24.13 4.02
CA LYS A 95 -20.55 25.27 4.71
C LYS A 95 -19.75 26.56 4.55
N ASN A 96 -18.45 26.48 4.32
CA ASN A 96 -17.57 27.64 4.15
C ASN A 96 -17.53 28.15 2.71
N TRP A 97 -18.08 27.39 1.75
CA TRP A 97 -18.05 27.79 0.35
C TRP A 97 -18.92 29.03 0.10
N PRO A 98 -18.59 29.87 -0.90
CA PRO A 98 -19.41 31.04 -1.23
C PRO A 98 -20.86 30.62 -1.54
N LYS A 99 -21.81 31.49 -1.23
CA LYS A 99 -23.25 31.13 -1.25
C LYS A 99 -23.93 31.39 -2.59
N ASP A 100 -23.27 32.16 -3.43
CA ASP A 100 -23.71 32.65 -4.74
C ASP A 100 -23.13 31.85 -5.91
N ILE A 101 -22.46 30.73 -5.64
CA ILE A 101 -21.89 29.87 -6.66
C ILE A 101 -22.93 28.91 -7.25
N GLY A 102 -22.82 28.65 -8.55
CA GLY A 102 -23.67 27.70 -9.25
C GLY A 102 -23.28 26.25 -8.99
N ILE A 103 -24.11 25.32 -9.46
CA ILE A 103 -23.86 23.87 -9.31
C ILE A 103 -22.54 23.42 -9.93
N VAL A 104 -22.19 23.97 -11.10
CA VAL A 104 -20.97 23.60 -11.81
C VAL A 104 -19.76 23.83 -10.90
N GLU A 105 -19.67 25.01 -10.28
CA GLU A 105 -18.57 25.32 -9.37
C GLU A 105 -18.59 24.44 -8.10
N ILE A 106 -19.77 24.11 -7.56
CA ILE A 106 -19.91 23.17 -6.43
C ILE A 106 -19.30 21.82 -6.78
N GLU A 107 -19.67 21.24 -7.93
CA GLU A 107 -19.14 19.95 -8.36
C GLU A 107 -17.65 20.02 -8.71
N GLU A 108 -17.18 21.11 -9.30
CA GLU A 108 -15.76 21.30 -9.54
C GLU A 108 -14.95 21.40 -8.22
N ARG A 109 -15.51 22.05 -7.18
CA ARG A 109 -14.92 22.10 -5.82
C ARG A 109 -14.84 20.70 -5.21
N ARG A 110 -15.93 19.92 -5.28
CA ARG A 110 -15.95 18.51 -4.82
C ARG A 110 -14.90 17.67 -5.53
N ARG A 111 -14.87 17.72 -6.86
CA ARG A 111 -13.92 16.95 -7.69
C ARG A 111 -12.47 17.34 -7.41
N LEU A 112 -12.18 18.63 -7.27
CA LEU A 112 -10.84 19.10 -6.92
C LEU A 112 -10.43 18.61 -5.52
N PHE A 113 -11.31 18.77 -4.53
CA PHE A 113 -11.07 18.33 -3.16
C PHE A 113 -10.73 16.84 -3.10
N TRP A 114 -11.60 16.00 -3.65
CA TRP A 114 -11.42 14.55 -3.61
C TRP A 114 -10.25 14.08 -4.49
N SER A 115 -9.97 14.73 -5.63
CA SER A 115 -8.76 14.45 -6.41
C SER A 115 -7.50 14.68 -5.59
N MET A 116 -7.42 15.79 -4.87
CA MET A 116 -6.25 16.11 -4.05
C MET A 116 -6.17 15.28 -2.77
N TYR A 117 -7.31 14.86 -2.22
CA TYR A 117 -7.36 13.87 -1.15
C TYR A 117 -6.73 12.55 -1.60
N THR A 118 -7.13 11.99 -2.74
CA THR A 118 -6.55 10.74 -3.26
C THR A 118 -5.04 10.88 -3.53
N LEU A 119 -4.63 12.02 -4.09
CA LEU A 119 -3.22 12.34 -4.31
C LEU A 119 -2.42 12.43 -3.00
N GLU A 120 -2.99 13.04 -1.96
CA GLU A 120 -2.39 13.14 -0.64
C GLU A 120 -2.17 11.74 -0.04
N VAL A 121 -3.23 10.92 0.02
CA VAL A 121 -3.16 9.54 0.53
C VAL A 121 -2.11 8.73 -0.22
N TYR A 122 -2.16 8.78 -1.56
CA TYR A 122 -1.17 8.13 -2.42
C TYR A 122 0.26 8.60 -2.08
N SER A 123 0.47 9.91 -1.97
CA SER A 123 1.80 10.47 -1.71
C SER A 123 2.32 10.11 -0.31
N SER A 124 1.45 10.12 0.71
CA SER A 124 1.80 9.69 2.07
C SER A 124 2.21 8.22 2.09
N LEU A 125 1.50 7.37 1.34
CA LEU A 125 1.81 5.95 1.25
C LEU A 125 3.19 5.71 0.62
N VAL A 126 3.45 6.38 -0.50
CA VAL A 126 4.62 6.11 -1.33
C VAL A 126 5.91 6.70 -0.77
N TRP A 127 5.87 7.93 -0.26
CA TRP A 127 7.07 8.59 0.31
C TRP A 127 7.09 8.53 1.84
N VAL A 128 6.30 7.65 2.45
CA VAL A 128 6.20 7.50 3.91
C VAL A 128 5.94 8.84 4.60
N GLY A 129 5.07 9.64 3.98
CA GLY A 129 4.67 10.95 4.46
C GLY A 129 3.51 10.87 5.44
N ILE A 130 3.16 12.03 5.98
CA ILE A 130 1.96 12.21 6.80
C ILE A 130 0.81 12.62 5.88
N THR A 131 -0.39 12.09 6.13
CA THR A 131 -1.63 12.53 5.47
C THR A 131 -2.16 13.79 6.16
N ARG A 132 -2.22 14.92 5.42
CA ARG A 132 -2.59 16.23 5.97
C ARG A 132 -4.10 16.48 6.20
N CYS A 133 -5.01 16.00 5.36
CA CYS A 133 -6.48 15.97 5.63
C CYS A 133 -6.89 14.51 5.81
N ARG A 134 -7.45 14.17 6.96
CA ARG A 134 -8.05 12.86 7.19
C ARG A 134 -9.51 12.86 6.74
N GLN A 135 -10.01 11.80 6.11
CA GLN A 135 -11.40 11.77 5.62
C GLN A 135 -12.40 12.20 6.70
N SER A 136 -12.21 11.69 7.93
CA SER A 136 -13.06 11.98 9.10
C SER A 136 -13.13 13.45 9.53
N GLN A 137 -12.23 14.30 9.03
CA GLN A 137 -12.13 15.73 9.38
C GLN A 137 -12.72 16.64 8.30
N CYS A 138 -13.02 16.11 7.11
CA CYS A 138 -13.44 16.90 5.97
C CYS A 138 -14.97 16.70 5.74
N GLN A 139 -15.74 17.77 5.54
CA GLN A 139 -17.21 17.79 5.33
C GLN A 139 -17.56 18.16 3.87
N VAL A 140 -17.03 17.38 2.93
CA VAL A 140 -17.27 17.53 1.48
C VAL A 140 -17.99 16.29 0.97
N PHE A 141 -19.11 16.45 0.27
CA PHE A 141 -19.80 15.32 -0.33
C PHE A 141 -18.99 14.77 -1.52
N TYR A 142 -19.20 13.49 -1.85
CA TYR A 142 -18.71 12.96 -3.11
C TYR A 142 -19.34 13.70 -4.30
N PRO A 143 -18.62 13.85 -5.42
CA PRO A 143 -19.19 14.34 -6.66
C PRO A 143 -20.42 13.54 -7.06
N THR A 144 -21.41 14.23 -7.61
CA THR A 144 -22.65 13.62 -8.07
C THR A 144 -22.36 12.73 -9.30
N GLU A 145 -22.90 11.52 -9.32
CA GLU A 145 -22.67 10.54 -10.40
C GLU A 145 -23.50 10.84 -11.65
N VAL A 146 -23.22 11.97 -12.26
CA VAL A 146 -23.87 12.47 -13.48
C VAL A 146 -22.77 12.93 -14.44
N ASP A 147 -22.91 12.58 -15.71
CA ASP A 147 -21.93 12.98 -16.73
C ASP A 147 -22.02 14.48 -17.04
N ASP A 148 -20.88 15.08 -17.37
CA ASP A 148 -20.72 16.52 -17.60
C ASP A 148 -21.66 17.07 -18.68
N GLU A 149 -22.01 16.26 -19.69
CA GLU A 149 -22.93 16.68 -20.76
C GLU A 149 -24.38 16.88 -20.28
N ARG A 150 -24.73 16.40 -19.08
CA ARG A 150 -26.07 16.51 -18.48
C ARG A 150 -26.19 17.63 -17.44
N PHE A 151 -25.15 18.45 -17.27
CA PHE A 151 -25.18 19.59 -16.36
C PHE A 151 -25.87 20.80 -17.01
N SER A 152 -27.20 20.86 -16.92
CA SER A 152 -27.95 22.10 -17.10
C SER A 152 -28.46 22.62 -15.75
N ASN A 153 -28.37 23.93 -15.50
CA ASN A 153 -28.84 24.54 -14.25
C ASN A 153 -30.34 24.27 -13.99
N GLU A 154 -31.13 24.07 -15.05
CA GLU A 154 -32.56 23.81 -15.00
C GLU A 154 -32.89 22.36 -14.59
N GLU A 155 -32.17 21.36 -15.09
CA GLU A 155 -32.40 19.95 -14.76
C GLU A 155 -31.81 19.59 -13.39
N PHE A 156 -30.69 20.21 -13.00
CA PHE A 156 -29.94 19.82 -11.80
C PHE A 156 -30.52 20.35 -10.49
N SER A 157 -31.30 21.45 -10.52
CA SER A 157 -32.01 21.94 -9.33
C SER A 157 -32.97 20.88 -8.73
N ASN A 158 -33.39 19.92 -9.54
CA ASN A 158 -34.21 18.77 -9.14
C ASN A 158 -33.40 17.55 -8.68
N LEU A 159 -32.07 17.56 -8.87
CA LEU A 159 -31.15 16.45 -8.60
C LEU A 159 -30.31 16.65 -7.32
N LEU A 160 -30.27 17.85 -6.75
CA LEU A 160 -29.61 18.03 -5.45
C LEU A 160 -30.51 17.52 -4.31
N PRO A 161 -29.97 16.81 -3.30
CA PRO A 161 -30.67 16.64 -2.04
C PRO A 161 -30.85 18.02 -1.41
N GLN A 162 -32.08 18.55 -1.45
CA GLN A 162 -32.37 19.85 -0.86
C GLN A 162 -32.19 19.78 0.66
N ARG A 163 -31.36 20.68 1.21
CA ARG A 163 -31.31 20.93 2.65
C ARG A 163 -32.64 21.56 3.08
N SER A 164 -33.51 20.77 3.68
CA SER A 164 -34.75 21.30 4.27
C SER A 164 -34.42 22.17 5.48
N PRO A 165 -34.81 23.47 5.48
CA PRO A 165 -34.70 24.30 6.68
C PRO A 165 -35.89 24.00 7.58
N ARG A 166 -35.69 23.09 8.52
CA ARG A 166 -36.55 22.81 9.69
C ARG A 166 -37.81 21.96 9.42
N GLN A 167 -37.87 20.85 10.16
CA GLN A 167 -39.03 20.01 10.50
C GLN A 167 -39.73 19.20 9.40
N GLY A 168 -39.71 17.86 9.60
CA GLY A 168 -40.83 16.98 9.25
C GLY A 168 -40.77 16.29 7.88
N VAL A 169 -39.78 15.42 7.69
CA VAL A 169 -39.82 14.22 6.83
C VAL A 169 -40.61 14.33 5.52
N GLU A 170 -39.94 14.75 4.46
CA GLU A 170 -40.01 14.08 3.16
C GLU A 170 -38.57 13.96 2.62
N VAL A 171 -38.02 12.75 2.71
CA VAL A 171 -36.79 12.40 1.99
C VAL A 171 -37.18 12.26 0.53
N ARG A 172 -37.06 13.34 -0.24
CA ARG A 172 -37.09 13.22 -1.70
C ARG A 172 -35.97 12.25 -2.09
N PRO A 173 -36.23 11.21 -2.92
CA PRO A 173 -35.15 10.38 -3.42
C PRO A 173 -34.15 11.31 -4.08
N GLY A 174 -32.87 11.19 -3.73
CA GLY A 174 -31.82 11.75 -4.58
C GLY A 174 -31.97 11.22 -6.00
N PRO A 175 -31.23 11.78 -6.96
CA PRO A 175 -31.16 11.24 -8.32
C PRO A 175 -30.97 9.74 -8.24
N ALA A 176 -31.66 8.98 -9.08
CA ALA A 176 -31.29 7.59 -9.28
C ALA A 176 -29.79 7.56 -9.60
N ILE A 177 -29.04 6.77 -8.83
CA ILE A 177 -27.60 6.58 -9.02
C ILE A 177 -27.40 6.12 -10.47
N ASP A 178 -26.82 6.98 -11.32
CA ASP A 178 -26.49 6.59 -12.67
C ASP A 178 -25.21 5.75 -12.61
N THR A 179 -25.40 4.45 -12.38
CA THR A 179 -24.30 3.47 -12.37
C THR A 179 -23.61 3.36 -13.74
N SER A 180 -24.10 4.06 -14.76
CA SER A 180 -23.44 4.18 -16.06
C SER A 180 -22.49 5.39 -16.13
N SER A 181 -22.61 6.40 -15.27
CA SER A 181 -21.74 7.58 -15.29
C SER A 181 -20.28 7.21 -14.98
N TRP A 182 -19.34 7.87 -15.66
CA TRP A 182 -17.90 7.71 -15.37
C TRP A 182 -17.56 8.01 -13.89
N LEU A 183 -18.30 8.95 -13.26
CA LEU A 183 -18.10 9.33 -11.87
C LEU A 183 -18.43 8.21 -10.88
N HIS A 184 -19.28 7.24 -11.24
CA HIS A 184 -19.54 6.07 -10.40
C HIS A 184 -18.26 5.27 -10.14
N GLY A 185 -17.53 4.94 -11.21
CA GLY A 185 -16.24 4.28 -11.11
C GLY A 185 -15.18 5.16 -10.42
N TRP A 186 -15.27 6.49 -10.61
CA TRP A 186 -14.35 7.45 -9.97
C TRP A 186 -14.54 7.52 -8.45
N ASN A 187 -15.78 7.61 -7.99
CA ASN A 187 -16.14 7.58 -6.57
C ASN A 187 -15.70 6.25 -5.92
N PHE A 188 -15.86 5.13 -6.62
CA PHE A 188 -15.33 3.85 -6.16
C PHE A 188 -13.80 3.88 -5.99
N THR A 189 -13.06 4.49 -6.92
CA THR A 189 -11.60 4.68 -6.74
C THR A 189 -11.29 5.52 -5.51
N THR A 190 -12.07 6.57 -5.24
CA THR A 190 -11.93 7.37 -4.00
C THR A 190 -12.17 6.52 -2.76
N ASP A 191 -13.16 5.62 -2.76
CA ASP A 191 -13.38 4.69 -1.65
C ASP A 191 -12.18 3.77 -1.40
N LEU A 192 -11.50 3.31 -2.45
CA LEU A 192 -10.26 2.54 -2.29
C LEU A 192 -9.16 3.36 -1.62
N TYR A 193 -9.06 4.66 -1.92
CA TYR A 193 -8.12 5.56 -1.22
C TYR A 193 -8.51 5.81 0.24
N VAL A 194 -9.80 5.87 0.58
CA VAL A 194 -10.25 5.91 1.97
C VAL A 194 -9.85 4.62 2.70
N VAL A 195 -9.99 3.45 2.05
CA VAL A 195 -9.49 2.18 2.61
C VAL A 195 -7.97 2.22 2.82
N LEU A 196 -7.21 2.72 1.83
CA LEU A 196 -5.75 2.87 1.94
C LEU A 196 -5.34 3.79 3.11
N GLU A 197 -6.02 4.91 3.29
CA GLU A 197 -5.80 5.83 4.42
C GLU A 197 -5.84 5.09 5.77
N HIS A 198 -6.85 4.23 5.96
CA HIS A 198 -7.00 3.45 7.19
C HIS A 198 -6.03 2.27 7.28
N ALA A 199 -5.75 1.60 6.17
CA ALA A 199 -4.76 0.51 6.14
C ALA A 199 -3.34 1.02 6.49
N MET A 200 -3.01 2.24 6.09
CA MET A 200 -1.75 2.90 6.43
C MET A 200 -1.53 3.10 7.92
N ASP A 201 -2.59 3.29 8.72
CA ASP A 201 -2.45 3.44 10.18
C ASP A 201 -1.91 2.14 10.80
N GLY A 202 -2.27 0.98 10.26
CA GLY A 202 -1.71 -0.32 10.64
C GLY A 202 -0.26 -0.50 10.17
N PHE A 203 0.02 -0.09 8.92
CA PHE A 203 1.35 -0.14 8.32
C PHE A 203 2.39 0.67 9.11
N HIS A 204 2.06 1.92 9.45
CA HIS A 204 2.97 2.80 10.19
C HIS A 204 3.20 2.35 11.65
N ARG A 205 2.24 1.64 12.27
CA ARG A 205 2.37 1.13 13.66
C ARG A 205 3.50 0.11 13.82
N ARG A 206 3.91 -0.58 12.75
CA ARG A 206 4.96 -1.61 12.78
C ARG A 206 6.37 -1.06 12.63
N ARG A 207 6.52 0.22 12.26
CA ARG A 207 7.85 0.85 12.18
C ARG A 207 8.41 1.09 13.59
N PRO A 208 9.76 1.06 13.75
CA PRO A 208 10.41 1.39 15.02
C PRO A 208 9.94 2.77 15.50
N ARG A 209 9.19 2.78 16.60
CA ARG A 209 8.63 4.02 17.13
C ARG A 209 9.78 4.88 17.65
N THR A 210 9.77 6.17 17.32
CA THR A 210 10.33 7.18 18.23
C THR A 210 9.69 6.94 19.60
N ARG A 211 10.51 6.81 20.65
CA ARG A 211 10.07 6.61 22.04
C ARG A 211 9.26 7.83 22.49
N ALA A 212 7.99 7.92 22.08
CA ALA A 212 7.05 8.79 22.73
C ALA A 212 6.87 8.27 24.16
N HIS A 213 7.04 9.16 25.15
CA HIS A 213 6.89 8.82 26.57
C HIS A 213 5.48 8.31 26.92
N PHE A 214 4.50 8.55 26.04
CA PHE A 214 3.11 8.17 26.22
C PHE A 214 2.54 7.64 24.90
N SER A 215 1.87 6.48 24.96
CA SER A 215 1.10 5.96 23.82
C SER A 215 -0.39 5.97 24.18
N PRO A 216 -1.20 6.84 23.56
CA PRO A 216 -2.64 6.91 23.80
C PRO A 216 -3.39 5.68 23.25
N ASN A 217 -2.72 4.75 22.55
CA ASN A 217 -3.34 3.58 21.93
C ASN A 217 -4.10 2.69 22.93
N ASN A 218 -3.61 2.58 24.17
CA ASN A 218 -4.30 1.80 25.19
C ASN A 218 -5.56 2.51 25.72
N MET A 219 -5.69 3.83 25.54
CA MET A 219 -6.83 4.62 26.01
C MET A 219 -7.95 4.76 24.97
N PHE A 220 -7.61 4.82 23.68
CA PHE A 220 -8.58 4.98 22.59
C PHE A 220 -8.70 3.73 21.72
N ASN A 221 -8.48 2.56 22.32
CA ASN A 221 -8.28 1.30 21.60
C ASN A 221 -9.53 0.91 20.78
N ARG A 222 -9.58 1.33 19.52
CA ARG A 222 -10.51 0.79 18.52
C ARG A 222 -9.92 -0.51 18.00
N VAL A 223 -10.66 -1.61 18.17
CA VAL A 223 -10.34 -2.89 17.52
C VAL A 223 -10.50 -2.67 16.01
N ALA A 224 -9.38 -2.61 15.31
CA ALA A 224 -9.40 -2.55 13.85
C ALA A 224 -9.78 -3.93 13.29
N PRO A 225 -10.54 -4.00 12.18
CA PRO A 225 -10.81 -5.27 11.51
C PRO A 225 -9.49 -5.91 11.02
N SER A 226 -9.50 -7.23 10.83
CA SER A 226 -8.35 -7.91 10.21
C SER A 226 -8.16 -7.44 8.76
N GLN A 227 -6.92 -7.48 8.26
CA GLN A 227 -6.61 -7.11 6.88
C GLN A 227 -7.38 -7.99 5.88
N SER A 228 -7.54 -9.29 6.19
CA SER A 228 -8.37 -10.22 5.42
C SER A 228 -9.84 -9.79 5.34
N THR A 229 -10.44 -9.38 6.46
CA THR A 229 -11.83 -8.91 6.48
C THR A 229 -12.01 -7.66 5.63
N VAL A 230 -11.04 -6.74 5.68
CA VAL A 230 -11.04 -5.53 4.85
C VAL A 230 -10.92 -5.91 3.37
N LEU A 231 -10.01 -6.81 3.03
CA LEU A 231 -9.81 -7.29 1.66
C LEU A 231 -11.06 -7.96 1.09
N ASP A 232 -11.71 -8.85 1.85
CA ASP A 232 -12.95 -9.53 1.45
C ASP A 232 -14.05 -8.52 1.15
N LYS A 233 -14.19 -7.48 1.99
CA LYS A 233 -15.16 -6.42 1.77
C LYS A 233 -14.83 -5.62 0.50
N VAL A 234 -13.57 -5.29 0.26
CA VAL A 234 -13.13 -4.59 -0.95
C VAL A 234 -13.42 -5.42 -2.20
N MET A 235 -13.10 -6.73 -2.18
CA MET A 235 -13.39 -7.63 -3.30
C MET A 235 -14.90 -7.75 -3.55
N TRP A 236 -15.70 -7.83 -2.48
CA TRP A 236 -17.16 -7.81 -2.60
C TRP A 236 -17.66 -6.51 -3.23
N MET A 237 -17.17 -5.34 -2.80
CA MET A 237 -17.56 -4.05 -3.40
C MET A 237 -17.16 -3.99 -4.88
N HIS A 238 -15.97 -4.46 -5.24
CA HIS A 238 -15.53 -4.55 -6.63
C HIS A 238 -16.43 -5.46 -7.47
N GLN A 239 -16.89 -6.60 -6.93
CA GLN A 239 -17.82 -7.49 -7.64
C GLN A 239 -19.17 -6.83 -7.94
N GLN A 240 -19.64 -5.94 -7.06
CA GLN A 240 -20.88 -5.18 -7.26
C GLN A 240 -20.76 -4.08 -8.32
N LEU A 241 -19.55 -3.73 -8.76
CA LEU A 241 -19.40 -2.75 -9.82
C LEU A 241 -19.95 -3.28 -11.16
N PRO A 242 -20.55 -2.40 -11.98
CA PRO A 242 -20.88 -2.70 -13.37
C PRO A 242 -19.67 -3.20 -14.16
N ASP A 243 -19.90 -4.15 -15.09
CA ASP A 243 -18.82 -4.81 -15.86
C ASP A 243 -17.92 -3.83 -16.64
N ARG A 244 -18.47 -2.68 -17.06
CA ARG A 244 -17.72 -1.62 -17.73
C ARG A 244 -16.58 -1.01 -16.90
N PHE A 245 -16.61 -1.17 -15.57
CA PHE A 245 -15.57 -0.72 -14.65
C PHE A 245 -14.63 -1.85 -14.21
N LYS A 246 -14.89 -3.08 -14.67
CA LYS A 246 -14.07 -4.28 -14.40
C LYS A 246 -13.31 -4.75 -15.64
N GLU A 247 -13.85 -4.48 -16.84
CA GLU A 247 -13.28 -4.93 -18.10
C GLU A 247 -12.67 -3.77 -18.91
N ILE A 248 -11.43 -3.96 -19.37
CA ILE A 248 -10.77 -3.01 -20.26
C ILE A 248 -11.08 -3.37 -21.71
N ARG A 249 -11.90 -2.56 -22.37
CA ARG A 249 -12.30 -2.77 -23.77
C ARG A 249 -11.28 -2.15 -24.72
N SER A 250 -11.11 -2.77 -25.89
CA SER A 250 -10.26 -2.24 -26.97
C SER A 250 -10.79 -0.89 -27.45
N VAL A 251 -10.03 0.18 -27.19
CA VAL A 251 -10.43 1.54 -27.57
C VAL A 251 -10.08 1.76 -29.04
N THR A 252 -11.08 1.81 -29.92
CA THR A 252 -10.87 1.95 -31.37
C THR A 252 -11.01 3.39 -31.87
N SER A 253 -11.80 4.24 -31.23
CA SER A 253 -11.98 5.65 -31.64
C SER A 253 -12.82 6.52 -30.70
N ASP A 254 -13.75 5.95 -29.94
CA ASP A 254 -14.63 6.75 -29.08
C ASP A 254 -13.91 7.24 -27.81
N THR A 255 -13.98 8.55 -27.58
CA THR A 255 -13.39 9.21 -26.40
C THR A 255 -14.16 8.85 -25.13
N GLY A 256 -15.47 8.58 -25.23
CA GLY A 256 -16.31 8.14 -24.11
C GLY A 256 -15.94 6.75 -23.60
N GLU A 257 -15.91 5.76 -24.50
CA GLU A 257 -15.41 4.42 -24.19
C GLU A 257 -13.95 4.43 -23.69
N GLY A 258 -13.08 5.25 -24.29
CA GLY A 258 -11.71 5.42 -23.83
C GLY A 258 -11.60 5.88 -22.37
N ARG A 259 -12.45 6.82 -21.95
CA ARG A 259 -12.50 7.32 -20.57
C ARG A 259 -12.91 6.24 -19.57
N LEU A 260 -13.88 5.41 -19.93
CA LEU A 260 -14.37 4.32 -19.09
C LEU A 260 -13.37 3.18 -18.99
N SER A 261 -12.75 2.79 -20.11
CA SER A 261 -11.65 1.81 -20.11
C SER A 261 -10.46 2.30 -19.28
N PHE A 262 -10.15 3.60 -19.33
CA PHE A 262 -9.13 4.18 -18.44
C PHE A 262 -9.56 4.11 -16.97
N GLN A 263 -10.84 4.32 -16.68
CA GLN A 263 -11.36 4.20 -15.31
C GLN A 263 -11.26 2.76 -14.80
N ALA A 264 -11.58 1.76 -15.62
CA ALA A 264 -11.38 0.34 -15.27
C ALA A 264 -9.91 0.04 -15.00
N ALA A 265 -8.99 0.56 -15.81
CA ALA A 265 -7.54 0.45 -15.58
C ALA A 265 -7.11 1.10 -14.26
N ASN A 266 -7.65 2.29 -13.93
CA ASN A 266 -7.36 2.99 -12.69
C ASN A 266 -7.89 2.24 -11.46
N ILE A 267 -9.09 1.66 -11.55
CA ILE A 267 -9.66 0.80 -10.51
C ILE A 267 -8.77 -0.43 -10.31
N ALA A 268 -8.38 -1.11 -11.38
CA ALA A 268 -7.51 -2.29 -11.31
C ALA A 268 -6.17 -1.95 -10.64
N ALA A 269 -5.52 -0.86 -11.06
CA ALA A 269 -4.24 -0.42 -10.47
C ALA A 269 -4.37 -0.04 -8.99
N THR A 270 -5.42 0.69 -8.62
CA THR A 270 -5.66 1.08 -7.22
C THR A 270 -6.03 -0.13 -6.35
N LEU A 271 -6.75 -1.11 -6.90
CA LEU A 271 -7.07 -2.36 -6.22
C LEU A 271 -5.81 -3.18 -5.91
N GLN A 272 -4.86 -3.23 -6.84
CA GLN A 272 -3.56 -3.85 -6.59
C GLN A 272 -2.79 -3.10 -5.50
N LEU A 273 -2.85 -1.76 -5.46
CA LEU A 273 -2.25 -0.98 -4.36
C LEU A 273 -2.86 -1.34 -3.01
N VAL A 274 -4.20 -1.44 -2.91
CA VAL A 274 -4.89 -1.88 -1.69
C VAL A 274 -4.40 -3.24 -1.26
N ARG A 275 -4.39 -4.22 -2.17
CA ARG A 275 -3.88 -5.58 -1.90
C ARG A 275 -2.45 -5.53 -1.36
N MET A 276 -1.56 -4.82 -2.03
CA MET A 276 -0.16 -4.67 -1.61
C MET A 276 -0.03 -4.14 -0.17
N VAL A 277 -0.77 -3.08 0.18
CA VAL A 277 -0.70 -2.49 1.53
C VAL A 277 -1.28 -3.43 2.59
N LEU A 278 -2.40 -4.08 2.32
CA LEU A 278 -3.03 -5.01 3.24
C LEU A 278 -2.14 -6.25 3.48
N PHE A 279 -1.49 -6.78 2.42
CA PHE A 279 -0.61 -7.95 2.51
C PHE A 279 0.75 -7.66 3.12
N THR A 280 1.36 -6.52 2.82
CA THR A 280 2.61 -6.10 3.49
C THR A 280 2.40 -5.85 4.99
N ALA A 281 1.15 -5.57 5.39
CA ALA A 281 0.73 -5.49 6.77
C ALA A 281 0.35 -6.86 7.38
N GLU A 282 0.63 -8.00 6.76
CA GLU A 282 0.36 -9.34 7.32
C GLU A 282 1.66 -10.17 7.41
N GLU A 283 1.75 -11.06 8.40
CA GLU A 283 2.87 -12.02 8.48
C GLU A 283 2.61 -13.19 7.52
N ALA A 284 3.02 -13.02 6.26
CA ALA A 284 2.86 -14.02 5.20
C ALA A 284 4.11 -14.90 5.05
N THR A 285 3.91 -16.18 4.70
CA THR A 285 4.99 -17.11 4.36
C THR A 285 5.65 -16.74 3.02
N VAL A 286 6.83 -17.33 2.74
CA VAL A 286 7.56 -17.08 1.49
C VAL A 286 6.72 -17.44 0.25
N ASP A 287 6.09 -18.62 0.23
CA ASP A 287 5.25 -19.05 -0.89
C ASP A 287 4.03 -18.13 -1.08
N GLN A 288 3.43 -17.67 0.02
CA GLN A 288 2.34 -16.69 -0.03
C GLN A 288 2.80 -15.36 -0.63
N LYS A 289 3.96 -14.84 -0.21
CA LYS A 289 4.53 -13.60 -0.75
C LYS A 289 4.80 -13.70 -2.26
N CYS A 290 5.37 -14.82 -2.72
CA CYS A 290 5.62 -15.06 -4.14
C CYS A 290 4.33 -15.20 -4.96
N ALA A 291 3.32 -15.90 -4.42
CA ALA A 291 2.01 -16.04 -5.06
C ALA A 291 1.29 -14.69 -5.19
N ILE A 292 1.28 -13.91 -4.11
CA ILE A 292 0.70 -12.55 -4.08
C ILE A 292 1.42 -11.66 -5.10
N ALA A 293 2.75 -11.62 -5.08
CA ALA A 293 3.54 -10.82 -6.02
C ALA A 293 3.23 -11.15 -7.48
N ARG A 294 3.02 -12.43 -7.79
CA ARG A 294 2.61 -12.88 -9.13
C ARG A 294 1.21 -12.41 -9.50
N GLU A 295 0.23 -12.60 -8.62
CA GLU A 295 -1.16 -12.15 -8.87
C GLU A 295 -1.22 -10.63 -9.11
N LEU A 296 -0.48 -9.86 -8.33
CA LEU A 296 -0.38 -8.40 -8.49
C LEU A 296 0.18 -8.04 -9.87
N LEU A 297 1.23 -8.71 -10.34
CA LEU A 297 1.82 -8.47 -11.67
C LEU A 297 0.91 -8.90 -12.81
N ASP A 298 0.25 -10.05 -12.68
CA ASP A 298 -0.71 -10.53 -13.67
C ASP A 298 -1.87 -9.53 -13.84
N GLY A 299 -2.30 -8.90 -12.74
CA GLY A 299 -3.26 -7.81 -12.78
C GLY A 299 -2.79 -6.60 -13.59
N PHE A 300 -1.53 -6.18 -13.47
CA PHE A 300 -0.98 -5.09 -14.28
C PHE A 300 -0.77 -5.49 -15.74
N ALA A 301 -0.37 -6.74 -16.01
CA ALA A 301 -0.13 -7.24 -17.36
C ALA A 301 -1.39 -7.24 -18.24
N GLN A 302 -2.59 -7.29 -17.63
CA GLN A 302 -3.86 -7.19 -18.33
C GLN A 302 -4.21 -5.75 -18.74
N VAL A 303 -3.54 -4.74 -18.19
CA VAL A 303 -3.80 -3.34 -18.50
C VAL A 303 -3.00 -2.91 -19.74
N PRO A 304 -3.64 -2.32 -20.77
CA PRO A 304 -2.92 -1.78 -21.92
C PRO A 304 -1.83 -0.78 -21.53
N VAL A 305 -0.65 -0.91 -22.14
CA VAL A 305 0.55 -0.16 -21.76
C VAL A 305 0.38 1.36 -21.82
N PHE A 306 -0.45 1.88 -22.73
CA PHE A 306 -0.72 3.32 -22.84
C PHE A 306 -1.53 3.86 -21.65
N PHE A 307 -2.41 3.04 -21.05
CA PHE A 307 -3.09 3.40 -19.80
C PHE A 307 -2.14 3.31 -18.61
N LEU A 308 -1.27 2.29 -18.57
CA LEU A 308 -0.22 2.19 -17.56
C LEU A 308 0.71 3.43 -17.57
N ARG A 309 1.09 3.91 -18.77
CA ARG A 309 1.86 5.15 -18.95
C ARG A 309 1.09 6.40 -18.53
N ALA A 310 -0.23 6.42 -18.75
CA ALA A 310 -1.09 7.53 -18.32
C ALA A 310 -1.27 7.58 -16.79
N ILE A 311 -1.34 6.42 -16.14
CA ILE A 311 -1.30 6.27 -14.67
C ILE A 311 0.04 6.76 -14.12
N SER A 312 1.12 6.53 -14.89
CA SER A 312 2.48 7.08 -14.71
C SER A 312 3.23 6.55 -13.48
N SER A 313 4.03 7.41 -12.82
CA SER A 313 4.90 7.07 -11.70
C SER A 313 4.24 6.25 -10.56
N PRO A 314 2.94 6.39 -10.23
CA PRO A 314 2.20 5.45 -9.38
C PRO A 314 2.45 3.97 -9.67
N LEU A 315 2.49 3.59 -10.94
CA LEU A 315 2.77 2.22 -11.32
C LEU A 315 4.20 1.79 -10.94
N LEU A 316 5.19 2.67 -11.09
CA LEU A 316 6.57 2.35 -10.72
C LEU A 316 6.71 2.09 -9.23
N TYR A 317 5.95 2.81 -8.40
CA TYR A 317 5.92 2.57 -6.96
C TYR A 317 5.16 1.30 -6.59
N HIS A 318 4.15 0.90 -7.37
CA HIS A 318 3.55 -0.43 -7.21
C HIS A 318 4.58 -1.52 -7.53
N LEU A 319 5.37 -1.37 -8.60
CA LEU A 319 6.46 -2.30 -8.93
C LEU A 319 7.55 -2.29 -7.85
N ALA A 320 7.86 -1.12 -7.28
CA ALA A 320 8.75 -0.98 -6.14
C ALA A 320 8.29 -1.81 -4.93
N GLY A 321 7.01 -1.70 -4.57
CA GLY A 321 6.47 -2.44 -3.43
C GLY A 321 6.49 -3.95 -3.65
N ILE A 322 6.22 -4.42 -4.87
CA ILE A 322 6.38 -5.84 -5.24
C ILE A 322 7.86 -6.25 -5.09
N GLY A 323 8.78 -5.41 -5.56
CA GLY A 323 10.21 -5.62 -5.40
C GLY A 323 10.66 -5.68 -3.93
N SER A 324 10.07 -4.87 -3.05
CA SER A 324 10.31 -4.93 -1.60
C SER A 324 9.78 -6.22 -0.96
N ILE A 325 8.59 -6.69 -1.37
CA ILE A 325 8.06 -7.99 -0.94
C ILE A 325 9.03 -9.12 -1.30
N LEU A 326 9.52 -9.14 -2.54
CA LEU A 326 10.47 -10.15 -3.03
C LEU A 326 11.85 -10.02 -2.37
N GLY A 327 12.30 -8.79 -2.10
CA GLY A 327 13.52 -8.54 -1.33
C GLY A 327 13.45 -9.20 0.06
N SER A 328 12.33 -8.99 0.77
CA SER A 328 12.12 -9.61 2.09
C SER A 328 12.08 -11.14 2.06
N VAL A 329 11.69 -11.74 0.93
CA VAL A 329 11.78 -13.19 0.71
C VAL A 329 13.24 -13.60 0.58
N MET A 330 14.03 -12.82 -0.16
CA MET A 330 15.42 -13.12 -0.49
C MET A 330 16.41 -12.89 0.67
N GLU A 331 16.07 -12.05 1.64
CA GLU A 331 16.86 -11.81 2.85
C GLU A 331 16.83 -13.00 3.85
N GLY A 332 15.76 -13.79 3.81
CA GLY A 332 15.55 -14.94 4.72
C GLY A 332 16.17 -16.25 4.22
N PRO A 333 16.01 -17.35 4.99
CA PRO A 333 16.36 -18.69 4.53
C PRO A 333 15.51 -19.08 3.32
N LEU A 334 16.17 -19.46 2.22
CA LEU A 334 15.54 -19.81 0.96
C LEU A 334 15.68 -21.29 0.67
N SER A 335 14.60 -21.92 0.23
CA SER A 335 14.66 -23.20 -0.49
C SER A 335 14.92 -22.96 -1.99
N GLU A 336 15.40 -23.97 -2.71
CA GLU A 336 15.57 -23.88 -4.17
C GLU A 336 14.25 -23.53 -4.88
N SER A 337 13.13 -24.10 -4.40
CA SER A 337 11.80 -23.82 -4.96
C SER A 337 11.39 -22.35 -4.73
N SER A 338 11.59 -21.85 -3.52
CA SER A 338 11.29 -20.46 -3.17
C SER A 338 12.13 -19.46 -3.97
N TYR A 339 13.42 -19.77 -4.19
CA TYR A 339 14.30 -18.99 -5.06
C TYR A 339 13.78 -18.96 -6.50
N LEU A 340 13.47 -20.12 -7.09
CA LEU A 340 12.98 -20.20 -8.45
C LEU A 340 11.66 -19.44 -8.63
N GLN A 341 10.75 -19.52 -7.64
CA GLN A 341 9.53 -18.73 -7.64
C GLN A 341 9.80 -17.23 -7.65
N ALA A 342 10.63 -16.73 -6.72
CA ALA A 342 10.99 -15.31 -6.64
C ALA A 342 11.67 -14.84 -7.94
N ARG A 343 12.57 -15.64 -8.50
CA ARG A 343 13.24 -15.40 -9.77
C ARG A 343 12.26 -15.23 -10.92
N THR A 344 11.27 -16.11 -11.06
CA THR A 344 10.25 -15.98 -12.10
C THR A 344 9.48 -14.67 -11.99
N VAL A 345 9.13 -14.27 -10.77
CA VAL A 345 8.40 -13.01 -10.53
C VAL A 345 9.29 -11.80 -10.88
N LEU A 346 10.56 -11.79 -10.47
CA LEU A 346 11.51 -10.71 -10.81
C LEU A 346 11.72 -10.56 -12.33
N LEU A 347 11.75 -11.66 -13.07
CA LEU A 347 11.85 -11.61 -14.53
C LEU A 347 10.57 -11.06 -15.18
N ALA A 348 9.39 -11.47 -14.70
CA ALA A 348 8.12 -10.91 -15.16
C ALA A 348 8.03 -9.40 -14.89
N MET A 349 8.53 -8.94 -13.73
CA MET A 349 8.67 -7.50 -13.45
C MET A 349 9.59 -6.80 -14.45
N ALA A 350 10.73 -7.41 -14.79
CA ALA A 350 11.67 -6.86 -15.77
C ALA A 350 11.02 -6.71 -17.16
N ASP A 351 10.19 -7.68 -17.56
CA ASP A 351 9.46 -7.63 -18.83
C ASP A 351 8.42 -6.50 -18.83
N LEU A 352 7.67 -6.34 -17.73
CA LEU A 352 6.71 -5.24 -17.58
C LEU A 352 7.40 -3.87 -17.60
N LEU A 353 8.51 -3.70 -16.89
CA LEU A 353 9.32 -2.46 -16.89
C LEU A 353 9.85 -2.14 -18.28
N ALA A 354 10.32 -3.14 -19.03
CA ALA A 354 10.81 -2.96 -20.38
C ALA A 354 9.73 -2.35 -21.28
N SER A 355 8.48 -2.80 -21.12
CA SER A 355 7.33 -2.26 -21.89
C SER A 355 7.03 -0.79 -21.56
N LEU A 356 7.30 -0.36 -20.32
CA LEU A 356 7.06 1.00 -19.84
C LEU A 356 8.21 1.95 -20.23
N GLU A 357 9.46 1.46 -20.19
CA GLU A 357 10.68 2.21 -20.49
C GLU A 357 10.74 2.77 -21.90
N ILE A 358 10.09 2.11 -22.87
CA ILE A 358 10.08 2.54 -24.28
C ILE A 358 9.47 3.95 -24.48
N GLY A 359 8.78 4.50 -23.48
CA GLY A 359 8.25 5.88 -23.50
C GLY A 359 8.65 6.74 -22.30
N MET A 360 8.91 6.16 -21.13
CA MET A 360 9.16 6.93 -19.91
C MET A 360 10.61 7.42 -19.82
N THR A 361 10.82 8.73 -19.84
CA THR A 361 12.16 9.36 -19.85
C THR A 361 13.03 9.04 -18.62
N ARG A 362 12.44 8.65 -17.48
CA ARG A 362 13.16 8.43 -16.20
C ARG A 362 13.34 6.97 -15.77
N THR A 363 12.66 6.02 -16.41
CA THR A 363 12.84 4.59 -16.07
C THR A 363 14.03 3.97 -16.79
N SER A 364 14.71 4.69 -17.69
CA SER A 364 15.83 4.20 -18.49
C SER A 364 16.82 3.37 -17.66
N GLY A 365 16.92 2.09 -17.97
CA GLY A 365 17.89 1.18 -17.38
C GLY A 365 17.44 0.51 -16.07
N ALA A 366 16.23 0.76 -15.56
CA ALA A 366 15.70 0.01 -14.40
C ALA A 366 15.56 -1.48 -14.73
N THR A 367 15.07 -1.78 -15.93
CA THR A 367 15.00 -3.13 -16.52
C THR A 367 16.38 -3.77 -16.57
N GLN A 368 17.38 -3.05 -17.07
CA GLN A 368 18.74 -3.57 -17.17
C GLN A 368 19.32 -3.86 -15.79
N ARG A 369 19.18 -2.93 -14.84
CA ARG A 369 19.62 -3.13 -13.45
C ARG A 369 18.97 -4.36 -12.82
N LEU A 370 17.64 -4.51 -12.96
CA LEU A 370 16.93 -5.68 -12.42
C LEU A 370 17.40 -6.99 -13.04
N ARG A 371 17.58 -7.04 -14.37
CA ARG A 371 18.08 -8.26 -15.04
C ARG A 371 19.50 -8.59 -14.62
N SER A 372 20.40 -7.62 -14.55
CA SER A 372 21.76 -7.81 -14.05
C SER A 372 21.76 -8.34 -12.61
N GLN A 373 20.85 -7.83 -11.77
CA GLN A 373 20.69 -8.28 -10.40
C GLN A 373 20.25 -9.75 -10.32
N VAL A 374 19.26 -10.15 -11.12
CA VAL A 374 18.84 -11.56 -11.21
C VAL A 374 20.00 -12.46 -11.68
N THR A 375 20.79 -12.03 -12.67
CA THR A 375 21.95 -12.78 -13.15
C THR A 375 22.99 -13.03 -12.05
N ARG A 376 23.31 -12.02 -11.24
CA ARG A 376 24.25 -12.17 -10.11
C ARG A 376 23.77 -13.22 -9.10
N ILE A 377 22.46 -13.22 -8.81
CA ILE A 377 21.88 -14.22 -7.90
C ILE A 377 21.90 -15.61 -8.54
N ASP A 378 21.61 -15.72 -9.84
CA ASP A 378 21.69 -16.98 -10.60
C ASP A 378 23.11 -17.60 -10.56
N GLU A 379 24.14 -16.77 -10.71
CA GLU A 379 25.55 -17.20 -10.64
C GLU A 379 25.91 -17.71 -9.25
N TYR A 380 25.50 -17.00 -8.20
CA TYR A 380 25.69 -17.44 -6.81
C TYR A 380 24.99 -18.77 -6.54
N MET A 381 23.73 -18.90 -6.96
CA MET A 381 22.95 -20.12 -6.80
C MET A 381 23.57 -21.30 -7.55
N ALA A 382 24.09 -21.08 -8.75
CA ALA A 382 24.81 -22.11 -9.49
C ALA A 382 26.11 -22.56 -8.78
N ALA A 383 26.84 -21.64 -8.17
CA ALA A 383 28.04 -21.96 -7.38
C ALA A 383 27.71 -22.78 -6.12
N GLN A 384 26.64 -22.41 -5.40
CA GLN A 384 26.16 -23.16 -4.23
C GLN A 384 25.75 -24.59 -4.58
N ARG A 385 25.01 -24.79 -5.68
CA ARG A 385 24.68 -26.14 -6.15
C ARG A 385 25.94 -26.98 -6.39
N ARG A 386 26.96 -26.41 -7.05
CA ARG A 386 28.23 -27.14 -7.32
C ARG A 386 28.97 -27.51 -6.04
N GLN A 387 28.95 -26.66 -5.01
CA GLN A 387 29.57 -26.96 -3.72
C GLN A 387 28.83 -28.07 -2.96
N ASN A 388 27.49 -28.06 -2.99
CA ASN A 388 26.67 -29.09 -2.35
C ASN A 388 26.80 -30.47 -3.05
N PHE A 389 26.90 -30.50 -4.38
CA PHE A 389 27.18 -31.75 -5.12
C PHE A 389 28.64 -32.24 -4.98
N ALA A 390 29.55 -31.41 -4.48
CA ALA A 390 30.96 -31.77 -4.26
C ALA A 390 31.26 -32.28 -2.85
N GLN A 391 30.29 -32.26 -1.91
CA GLN A 391 30.44 -32.92 -0.62
C GLN A 391 30.20 -34.43 -0.76
N PRO A 392 31.18 -35.30 -0.45
CA PRO A 392 30.93 -36.74 -0.34
C PRO A 392 29.97 -37.01 0.83
N PRO A 393 29.16 -38.09 0.78
CA PRO A 393 28.31 -38.45 1.91
C PRO A 393 29.19 -38.60 3.15
N SER A 394 28.87 -37.87 4.22
CA SER A 394 29.50 -38.04 5.52
C SER A 394 29.52 -39.54 5.84
N GLU A 395 30.71 -40.12 5.94
CA GLU A 395 30.85 -41.47 6.47
C GLU A 395 30.12 -41.52 7.82
N LEU A 396 29.14 -42.41 7.93
CA LEU A 396 28.60 -42.83 9.21
C LEU A 396 29.78 -43.17 10.12
N PRO A 397 29.78 -42.77 11.41
CA PRO A 397 30.85 -43.17 12.33
C PRO A 397 30.97 -44.68 12.29
N SER A 398 32.15 -45.14 11.89
CA SER A 398 32.47 -46.55 11.74
C SER A 398 32.19 -47.30 13.03
N CYS A 399 31.57 -48.46 12.83
CA CYS A 399 31.29 -49.52 13.79
C CYS A 399 32.26 -49.53 14.99
N VAL A 400 31.72 -49.34 16.20
CA VAL A 400 32.46 -49.57 17.45
C VAL A 400 32.85 -51.06 17.50
N PRO A 401 34.13 -51.43 17.69
CA PRO A 401 34.51 -52.82 17.85
C PRO A 401 33.92 -53.37 19.13
N SER A 402 33.06 -54.38 18.98
CA SER A 402 32.55 -55.23 20.04
C SER A 402 33.70 -55.84 20.86
N MET A 403 33.78 -55.49 22.14
CA MET A 403 34.58 -56.21 23.14
C MET A 403 33.69 -57.16 23.94
N PRO A 404 34.20 -58.31 24.40
CA PRO A 404 33.39 -59.40 24.92
C PRO A 404 32.95 -59.16 26.37
N HIS A 405 31.74 -59.65 26.68
CA HIS A 405 31.17 -59.72 28.03
C HIS A 405 32.06 -60.52 29.00
N SER A 406 32.44 -59.91 30.13
CA SER A 406 32.74 -60.47 31.48
C SER A 406 33.26 -59.27 32.32
N ASN A 407 32.66 -58.75 33.38
CA ASN A 407 32.04 -59.37 34.55
C ASN A 407 30.97 -58.45 35.16
N LEU A 408 29.94 -59.07 35.72
CA LEU A 408 29.02 -58.47 36.68
C LEU A 408 29.75 -58.04 37.98
N ARG A 409 29.18 -57.01 38.62
CA ARG A 409 29.12 -56.79 40.07
C ARG A 409 30.27 -55.97 40.69
N GLU A 410 30.06 -54.66 40.81
CA GLU A 410 30.20 -53.88 42.05
C GLU A 410 30.00 -52.37 41.77
N HIS A 411 28.87 -51.83 42.21
CA HIS A 411 28.64 -50.51 42.82
C HIS A 411 27.20 -50.04 42.59
N VAL A 412 26.34 -50.53 43.47
CA VAL A 412 25.16 -49.80 43.93
C VAL A 412 25.65 -48.81 44.99
N ASP A 413 24.95 -47.68 45.13
CA ASP A 413 25.12 -46.59 46.10
C ASP A 413 26.14 -45.49 45.77
N MET A 414 25.74 -44.59 44.87
CA MET A 414 25.88 -43.14 45.05
C MET A 414 25.07 -42.42 43.97
N PHE A 415 24.41 -41.32 44.31
CA PHE A 415 23.55 -40.47 43.47
C PHE A 415 22.04 -40.77 43.43
N GLN A 416 21.50 -41.08 44.61
CA GLN A 416 20.13 -40.69 44.97
C GLN A 416 20.16 -39.80 46.22
N GLU A 417 20.82 -38.66 46.13
CA GLU A 417 20.74 -37.59 47.13
C GLU A 417 21.23 -36.29 46.47
N GLU A 418 20.32 -35.60 45.78
CA GLU A 418 20.33 -34.14 45.55
C GLU A 418 19.09 -33.74 44.72
N GLN A 419 17.91 -34.10 45.21
CA GLN A 419 16.65 -33.42 44.90
C GLN A 419 16.08 -32.83 46.19
N GLN A 420 16.69 -31.75 46.67
CA GLN A 420 16.11 -30.71 47.53
C GLN A 420 17.25 -29.76 47.92
N GLN A 421 17.00 -28.44 47.81
CA GLN A 421 17.97 -27.33 47.85
C GLN A 421 18.57 -27.09 46.45
N SER A 422 18.48 -25.95 45.77
CA SER A 422 18.44 -24.58 46.22
C SER A 422 17.71 -23.69 45.20
N ARG A 423 16.54 -23.19 45.59
CA ARG A 423 16.03 -21.88 45.14
C ARG A 423 16.67 -20.85 46.08
N ARG A 424 17.58 -20.00 45.58
CA ARG A 424 17.73 -18.57 45.96
C ARG A 424 19.07 -18.01 45.49
N GLY A 425 19.02 -16.80 44.93
CA GLY A 425 20.13 -15.85 44.98
C GLY A 425 20.40 -15.11 43.68
N VAL A 426 19.72 -13.98 43.43
CA VAL A 426 20.34 -12.83 42.76
C VAL A 426 19.95 -11.57 43.53
N GLN A 427 20.97 -10.77 43.82
CA GLN A 427 21.07 -9.77 44.87
C GLN A 427 20.81 -8.36 44.29
N GLN A 428 19.97 -7.58 44.97
CA GLN A 428 19.70 -6.17 44.71
C GLN A 428 20.75 -5.31 45.43
N VAL A 429 21.28 -4.30 44.73
CA VAL A 429 22.12 -3.23 45.30
C VAL A 429 21.23 -1.99 45.50
N GLY A 430 21.22 -1.46 46.71
CA GLY A 430 20.46 -0.27 47.09
C GLY A 430 21.32 1.00 47.13
N TYR A 431 20.65 2.14 46.99
CA TYR A 431 21.05 3.41 47.59
C TYR A 431 19.81 4.15 48.10
N ASP A 432 19.90 4.61 49.34
CA ASP A 432 18.86 5.27 50.16
C ASP A 432 18.58 6.72 49.77
N PHE A 433 17.34 7.18 50.00
CA PHE A 433 17.05 8.57 50.45
C PHE A 433 15.80 8.58 51.38
N PRO A 434 15.72 9.52 52.34
CA PRO A 434 14.89 9.38 53.54
C PRO A 434 13.49 10.01 53.44
N SER A 435 12.63 9.52 54.32
CA SER A 435 11.22 9.86 54.56
C SER A 435 10.94 11.31 54.96
N ASN A 436 9.77 11.82 54.57
CA ASN A 436 9.04 12.82 55.35
C ASN A 436 7.53 12.53 55.35
N SER A 437 6.90 12.84 56.48
CA SER A 437 5.63 12.36 57.00
C SER A 437 4.39 13.22 56.65
N GLN A 438 3.21 12.71 57.05
CA GLN A 438 1.89 13.38 57.24
C GLN A 438 1.04 13.52 55.95
N ASP A 439 -0.23 13.14 55.85
CA ASP A 439 -1.30 12.90 56.83
C ASP A 439 -2.29 11.82 56.37
N THR A 440 -2.89 11.17 57.36
CA THR A 440 -4.07 10.29 57.29
C THR A 440 -5.37 11.08 57.09
N GLU A 441 -6.29 10.57 56.28
CA GLU A 441 -7.72 10.55 56.65
C GLU A 441 -8.49 9.44 55.91
N HIS A 442 -9.57 9.00 56.55
CA HIS A 442 -10.08 7.64 56.59
C HIS A 442 -11.55 7.65 56.15
N LEU A 443 -11.97 6.79 55.22
CA LEU A 443 -13.36 6.34 54.95
C LEU A 443 -13.24 5.22 53.89
N GLY A 444 -13.75 4.01 53.99
CA GLY A 444 -14.79 3.46 54.84
C GLY A 444 -15.59 2.43 54.01
N ASN A 445 -15.12 1.18 54.01
CA ASN A 445 -15.89 -0.07 53.91
C ASN A 445 -16.81 -0.41 52.69
N ARG A 446 -16.45 -1.53 52.02
CA ARG A 446 -17.20 -2.82 51.92
C ARG A 446 -17.77 -3.25 50.54
N GLN A 447 -17.35 -4.46 50.12
CA GLN A 447 -18.03 -5.51 49.29
C GLN A 447 -18.20 -5.23 47.77
N ASP A 448 -18.02 -6.14 46.81
CA ASP A 448 -18.00 -7.61 46.75
C ASP A 448 -17.09 -8.11 45.60
N TYR A 449 -16.38 -9.22 45.83
CA TYR A 449 -15.69 -9.99 44.78
C TYR A 449 -16.66 -11.01 44.18
N VAL A 450 -16.95 -10.88 42.88
CA VAL A 450 -17.57 -11.95 42.08
C VAL A 450 -16.49 -12.58 41.21
N GLN A 451 -16.11 -13.80 41.56
CA GLN A 451 -15.19 -14.65 40.83
C GLN A 451 -16.00 -15.41 39.77
N ILE A 452 -15.89 -15.02 38.49
CA ILE A 452 -16.46 -15.78 37.38
C ILE A 452 -15.39 -16.71 36.81
N GLN A 453 -15.63 -17.99 37.00
CA GLN A 453 -14.82 -19.11 36.59
C GLN A 453 -15.27 -19.57 35.18
N MET A 454 -14.34 -19.61 34.22
CA MET A 454 -14.58 -20.13 32.87
C MET A 454 -14.03 -21.56 32.75
N PRO A 455 -14.69 -22.49 32.02
CA PRO A 455 -14.34 -23.91 32.02
C PRO A 455 -13.12 -24.22 31.14
N MET A 456 -12.28 -25.15 31.61
CA MET A 456 -11.21 -25.79 30.82
C MET A 456 -11.76 -27.03 30.13
N ASP A 457 -12.11 -26.91 28.85
CA ASP A 457 -12.40 -28.09 28.03
C ASP A 457 -11.10 -28.70 27.50
N THR A 458 -10.82 -29.89 28.01
CA THR A 458 -9.67 -30.72 27.68
C THR A 458 -10.06 -31.61 26.51
N TYR A 459 -9.53 -31.37 25.30
CA TYR A 459 -9.73 -32.29 24.18
C TYR A 459 -8.65 -33.38 24.18
N ASN A 460 -9.11 -34.59 24.47
CA ASN A 460 -8.37 -35.85 24.46
C ASN A 460 -8.33 -36.38 23.02
N PHE A 461 -7.14 -36.56 22.44
CA PHE A 461 -6.96 -37.15 21.10
C PHE A 461 -6.35 -38.54 21.23
N LYS A 462 -7.21 -39.56 21.34
CA LYS A 462 -6.89 -40.96 21.10
C LYS A 462 -8.09 -41.57 20.36
N ASP A 463 -7.91 -41.87 19.07
CA ASP A 463 -8.23 -43.18 18.47
C ASP A 463 -8.16 -43.16 16.92
N MET A 464 -7.08 -43.77 16.43
CA MET A 464 -6.87 -44.52 15.15
C MET A 464 -6.92 -43.85 13.75
N PRO A 465 -6.31 -44.45 12.70
CA PRO A 465 -5.32 -45.54 12.65
C PRO A 465 -4.05 -45.23 11.83
N SER A 466 -2.98 -45.94 12.15
CA SER A 466 -1.68 -45.96 11.45
C SER A 466 -1.72 -46.86 10.21
N GLY A 467 -1.13 -46.41 9.08
CA GLY A 467 -0.50 -47.32 8.11
C GLY A 467 -0.63 -47.00 6.61
N ILE A 468 0.55 -46.78 5.99
CA ILE A 468 0.95 -47.02 4.58
C ILE A 468 0.53 -45.91 3.57
N GLY A 469 1.42 -45.25 2.80
CA GLY A 469 2.86 -45.40 2.63
C GLY A 469 3.43 -44.42 1.60
N SER A 470 4.76 -44.23 1.66
CA SER A 470 5.66 -43.71 0.61
C SER A 470 5.32 -42.36 -0.03
N LEU A 471 5.80 -41.27 0.58
CA LEU A 471 6.11 -40.02 -0.10
C LEU A 471 7.49 -39.54 0.36
N ASP A 472 8.47 -39.83 -0.49
CA ASP A 472 9.64 -39.00 -0.81
C ASP A 472 10.46 -38.40 0.35
N GLU A 473 11.30 -39.23 0.99
CA GLU A 473 12.34 -38.81 1.95
C GLU A 473 13.56 -38.12 1.31
N THR A 474 13.50 -37.70 0.04
CA THR A 474 14.62 -37.00 -0.64
C THR A 474 14.56 -35.47 -0.62
N SER A 475 13.54 -34.86 -0.01
CA SER A 475 13.48 -33.40 0.16
C SER A 475 13.93 -32.95 1.55
N GLN A 476 15.16 -33.27 1.95
CA GLN A 476 15.87 -32.35 2.86
C GLN A 476 16.05 -31.05 2.08
N GLN A 477 15.10 -30.12 2.19
CA GLN A 477 15.22 -28.79 1.60
C GLN A 477 16.44 -28.10 2.23
N LEU A 478 17.58 -28.19 1.55
CA LEU A 478 18.76 -27.39 1.85
C LEU A 478 18.34 -25.93 1.79
N GLN A 479 18.18 -25.32 2.97
CA GLN A 479 17.97 -23.90 3.09
C GLN A 479 19.32 -23.20 3.00
N PHE A 480 19.39 -22.18 2.16
CA PHE A 480 20.57 -21.32 2.02
C PHE A 480 20.15 -19.87 2.29
N GLN A 481 21.12 -19.03 2.61
CA GLN A 481 20.90 -17.60 2.81
C GLN A 481 21.79 -16.83 1.84
N LEU A 482 21.21 -15.86 1.13
CA LEU A 482 21.98 -15.01 0.23
C LEU A 482 22.88 -14.08 1.07
N PRO A 483 24.14 -13.87 0.67
CA PRO A 483 24.99 -12.85 1.25
C PRO A 483 24.32 -11.47 1.14
N PRO A 484 24.29 -10.65 2.20
CA PRO A 484 23.69 -9.31 2.17
C PRO A 484 24.22 -8.44 1.03
N GLU A 485 25.49 -8.62 0.65
CA GLU A 485 26.15 -7.85 -0.41
C GLU A 485 25.57 -8.12 -1.80
N LEU A 486 24.87 -9.26 -1.98
CA LEU A 486 24.10 -9.49 -3.19
C LEU A 486 22.82 -8.65 -3.20
N LEU A 487 22.29 -8.23 -2.06
CA LEU A 487 21.08 -7.42 -1.95
C LEU A 487 21.35 -5.93 -1.74
N ASP A 488 22.60 -5.51 -1.52
CA ASP A 488 22.97 -4.09 -1.37
C ASP A 488 22.57 -3.23 -2.58
N ASP A 489 22.63 -3.79 -3.79
CA ASP A 489 22.21 -3.13 -5.03
C ASP A 489 20.73 -3.39 -5.38
N TRP A 490 19.91 -3.82 -4.42
CA TRP A 490 18.51 -4.13 -4.68
C TRP A 490 17.80 -2.88 -5.21
N PRO A 491 17.34 -2.88 -6.49
CA PRO A 491 16.95 -1.66 -7.20
C PRO A 491 15.65 -1.04 -6.69
N TRP A 492 15.03 -1.69 -5.70
CA TRP A 492 13.74 -1.35 -5.09
C TRP A 492 13.89 -0.74 -3.71
N LEU A 493 15.12 -0.64 -3.20
CA LEU A 493 15.49 0.35 -2.19
C LEU A 493 15.42 1.72 -2.88
N PHE A 494 14.22 2.17 -3.26
CA PHE A 494 13.99 3.60 -3.35
C PHE A 494 14.40 4.13 -1.99
N ASP A 495 15.27 5.15 -1.94
CA ASP A 495 15.60 5.88 -0.72
C ASP A 495 14.29 6.22 -0.01
N MET A 496 13.88 5.35 0.93
CA MET A 496 12.71 5.48 1.79
C MET A 496 13.16 6.25 3.03
N ALA A 497 13.77 7.40 2.79
CA ALA A 497 14.19 8.41 3.76
C ALA A 497 14.09 9.80 3.11
#